data_AF-A0A378VVS2-F1
#
_entry.id   AF-A0A378VVS2-F1
#
_cell.length_a   1.000
_cell.length_b   1.000
_cell.length_c   1.000
_cell.angle_alpha   90.00
_cell.angle_beta   90.00
_cell.angle_gamma   90.00
#
_symmetry.space_group_name_H-M   'P 1'
#
loop_
_entity.id
_entity.type
_entity.pdbx_description
1 polymer ?
#
loop_
_entity_poly.entity_id
_entity_poly.type
_entity_poly.pdbx_seq_one_letter_code
_entity_poly.pdbx_strand_id
1 'polypeptide(L)'
;MALWGYFLYTGVTDPLGGINSLWPLFGIANQMLAGVALIMCAVVLIKMKRDRYVWVALVPAVGVLLVTCYAGLQKLFHNDPRASFLAHAGKYSDALAKNEVLAPAKDIGEMAQIIFNDKINAGLTILFLSVVVTVAAYGLRTALKARKVGWPTAKEIPAVYRDGKQPEEQSEA
;
A
#
# COMPACT_ATOMS: atom_id res chain seq x y z
N MET A 1 -3.02 -21.85 0.21
CA MET A 1 -4.05 -22.14 -0.81
C MET A 1 -5.48 -22.02 -0.27
N ALA A 2 -5.77 -22.38 1.00
CA ALA A 2 -7.12 -22.28 1.57
C ALA A 2 -7.70 -20.85 1.66
N LEU A 3 -6.84 -19.84 1.86
CA LEU A 3 -7.28 -18.43 2.00
C LEU A 3 -7.99 -17.91 0.74
N TRP A 4 -7.52 -18.28 -0.45
CA TRP A 4 -8.10 -17.84 -1.72
C TRP A 4 -9.45 -18.51 -2.01
N GLY A 5 -9.59 -19.79 -1.65
CA GLY A 5 -10.86 -20.51 -1.76
C GLY A 5 -11.93 -19.94 -0.82
N TYR A 6 -11.54 -19.60 0.41
CA TYR A 6 -12.43 -18.94 1.36
C TYR A 6 -12.86 -17.54 0.88
N PHE A 7 -11.93 -16.77 0.31
CA PHE A 7 -12.21 -15.42 -0.22
C PHE A 7 -13.18 -15.40 -1.42
N LEU A 8 -13.08 -16.40 -2.31
CA LEU A 8 -14.02 -16.59 -3.41
C LEU A 8 -15.38 -17.07 -2.91
N TYR A 9 -15.38 -17.98 -1.94
CA TYR A 9 -16.60 -18.48 -1.32
C TYR A 9 -17.37 -17.36 -0.63
N THR A 10 -16.71 -16.55 0.22
CA THR A 10 -17.33 -15.40 0.88
C THR A 10 -17.75 -14.31 -0.11
N GLY A 11 -16.96 -14.08 -1.17
CA GLY A 11 -17.33 -13.13 -2.23
C GLY A 11 -18.60 -13.49 -3.00
N VAL A 12 -18.85 -14.79 -3.22
CA VAL A 12 -20.02 -15.31 -3.95
C VAL A 12 -21.23 -15.56 -3.06
N THR A 13 -21.03 -15.95 -1.80
CA THR A 13 -22.14 -16.35 -0.90
C THR A 13 -22.74 -15.21 -0.08
N ASP A 14 -22.09 -14.04 0.01
CA ASP A 14 -22.54 -12.94 0.86
C ASP A 14 -23.38 -11.88 0.08
N PRO A 15 -24.71 -11.84 0.26
CA PRO A 15 -25.63 -11.05 -0.57
C PRO A 15 -25.58 -9.53 -0.31
N LEU A 16 -24.92 -9.08 0.77
CA LEU A 16 -24.91 -7.67 1.18
C LEU A 16 -23.60 -6.91 0.88
N GLY A 17 -22.54 -7.59 0.42
CA GLY A 17 -21.28 -6.88 0.23
C GLY A 17 -20.05 -7.64 -0.21
N GLY A 18 -20.14 -8.94 -0.54
CA GLY A 18 -18.99 -9.77 -0.94
C GLY A 18 -18.20 -9.17 -2.11
N ILE A 19 -18.64 -9.39 -3.35
CA ILE A 19 -17.91 -8.89 -4.54
C ILE A 19 -17.76 -7.36 -4.56
N ASN A 20 -18.78 -6.61 -4.13
CA ASN A 20 -18.78 -5.14 -4.22
C ASN A 20 -17.81 -4.46 -3.24
N SER A 21 -17.52 -5.05 -2.07
CA SER A 21 -16.47 -4.53 -1.17
C SER A 21 -15.09 -5.12 -1.46
N LEU A 22 -15.01 -6.30 -2.08
CA LEU A 22 -13.73 -6.92 -2.43
C LEU A 22 -13.01 -6.21 -3.59
N TRP A 23 -13.76 -5.70 -4.57
CA TRP A 23 -13.18 -5.04 -5.74
C TRP A 23 -12.36 -3.78 -5.38
N PRO A 24 -12.89 -2.84 -4.57
CA PRO A 24 -12.12 -1.69 -4.11
C PRO A 24 -10.87 -2.07 -3.31
N LEU A 25 -10.95 -3.14 -2.51
CA LEU A 25 -9.84 -3.61 -1.69
C LEU A 25 -8.69 -4.17 -2.54
N PHE A 26 -9.03 -4.92 -3.59
CA PHE A 26 -8.06 -5.38 -4.60
C PHE A 26 -7.35 -4.21 -5.29
N GLY A 27 -8.11 -3.17 -5.67
CA GLY A 27 -7.55 -1.97 -6.30
C GLY A 27 -6.53 -1.26 -5.41
N ILE A 28 -6.86 -1.07 -4.12
CA ILE A 28 -5.97 -0.44 -3.14
C ILE A 28 -4.71 -1.29 -2.93
N ALA A 29 -4.86 -2.60 -2.71
CA ALA A 29 -3.72 -3.50 -2.51
C ALA A 29 -2.75 -3.48 -3.69
N ASN A 30 -3.27 -3.44 -4.92
CA ASN A 30 -2.45 -3.44 -6.13
C ASN A 30 -1.71 -2.10 -6.32
N GLN A 31 -2.34 -0.99 -5.97
CA GLN A 31 -1.70 0.33 -5.96
C GLN A 31 -0.56 0.40 -4.94
N MET A 32 -0.75 -0.20 -3.76
CA MET A 32 0.31 -0.27 -2.75
C MET A 32 1.50 -1.12 -3.22
N LEU A 33 1.23 -2.28 -3.85
CA LEU A 33 2.27 -3.12 -4.43
C LEU A 33 3.04 -2.40 -5.54
N ALA A 34 2.31 -1.70 -6.43
CA ALA A 34 2.92 -0.88 -7.49
C ALA A 34 3.81 0.22 -6.92
N GLY A 35 3.37 0.90 -5.84
CA GLY A 35 4.18 1.90 -5.15
C GLY A 35 5.51 1.35 -4.64
N VAL A 36 5.49 0.20 -3.97
CA VAL A 36 6.71 -0.46 -3.47
C VAL A 36 7.63 -0.90 -4.61
N ALA A 37 7.08 -1.49 -5.67
CA ALA A 37 7.84 -1.92 -6.83
C ALA A 37 8.54 -0.74 -7.53
N LEU A 38 7.83 0.38 -7.71
CA LEU A 38 8.39 1.59 -8.34
C LEU A 38 9.49 2.22 -7.50
N ILE A 39 9.35 2.25 -6.16
CA ILE A 39 10.42 2.71 -5.25
C ILE A 39 11.65 1.83 -5.39
N MET A 40 11.48 0.49 -5.42
CA MET A 40 12.59 -0.45 -5.60
C MET A 40 13.27 -0.27 -6.97
N CYS A 41 12.51 -0.17 -8.05
CA CYS A 41 13.06 0.10 -9.39
C CYS A 41 13.85 1.41 -9.43
N ALA A 42 13.33 2.49 -8.83
CA ALA A 42 14.03 3.77 -8.76
C ALA A 42 15.37 3.64 -7.99
N VAL A 43 15.38 2.94 -6.86
CA VAL A 43 16.61 2.69 -6.08
C VAL A 43 17.63 1.88 -6.88
N VAL A 44 17.19 0.83 -7.59
CA VAL A 44 18.07 0.00 -8.42
C VAL A 44 18.68 0.81 -9.56
N LEU A 45 17.88 1.61 -10.28
CA LEU A 45 18.39 2.45 -11.37
C LEU A 45 19.44 3.47 -10.89
N ILE A 46 19.23 4.06 -9.71
CA ILE A 46 20.20 4.97 -9.09
C ILE A 46 21.48 4.22 -8.69
N LYS A 47 21.36 3.00 -8.14
CA LYS A 47 22.53 2.15 -7.82
C LYS A 47 23.31 1.73 -9.07
N MET A 48 22.66 1.61 -10.21
CA MET A 48 23.26 1.30 -11.52
C MET A 48 23.79 2.55 -12.26
N LYS A 49 23.71 3.76 -11.65
CA LYS A 49 24.11 5.04 -12.27
C LYS A 49 23.42 5.35 -13.60
N ARG A 50 22.23 4.78 -13.83
CA ARG A 50 21.42 5.02 -15.04
C ARG A 50 20.52 6.24 -14.86
N ASP A 51 21.12 7.38 -14.51
CA ASP A 51 20.41 8.61 -14.14
C ASP A 51 19.43 9.11 -15.22
N ARG A 52 19.72 8.85 -16.51
CA ARG A 52 18.84 9.18 -17.64
C ARG A 52 17.49 8.45 -17.61
N TYR A 53 17.38 7.29 -16.97
CA TYR A 53 16.17 6.48 -16.93
C TYR A 53 15.44 6.53 -15.59
N VAL A 54 16.06 7.11 -14.55
CA VAL A 54 15.50 7.17 -13.19
C VAL A 54 14.15 7.88 -13.17
N TRP A 55 13.96 8.92 -13.98
CA TRP A 55 12.71 9.69 -14.02
C TRP A 55 11.49 8.85 -14.44
N VAL A 56 11.67 7.81 -15.26
CA VAL A 56 10.59 6.92 -15.72
C VAL A 56 10.00 6.14 -14.54
N ALA A 57 10.82 5.77 -13.56
CA ALA A 57 10.36 5.11 -12.34
C ALA A 57 9.96 6.13 -11.25
N LEU A 58 10.67 7.25 -11.17
CA LEU A 58 10.48 8.25 -10.11
C LEU A 58 9.14 9.00 -10.25
N VAL A 59 8.76 9.40 -11.46
CA VAL A 59 7.51 10.17 -11.69
C VAL A 59 6.28 9.36 -11.28
N PRO A 60 6.10 8.10 -11.73
CA PRO A 60 5.00 7.26 -11.26
C PRO A 60 5.08 6.95 -9.76
N ALA A 61 6.28 6.72 -9.22
CA ALA A 61 6.46 6.47 -7.78
C ALA A 61 5.94 7.64 -6.94
N VAL A 62 6.32 8.87 -7.31
CA VAL A 62 5.87 10.08 -6.63
C VAL A 62 4.36 10.28 -6.79
N GLY A 63 3.83 10.06 -8.00
CA GLY A 63 2.38 10.17 -8.24
C GLY A 63 1.57 9.21 -7.35
N VAL A 64 1.95 7.94 -7.30
CA VAL A 64 1.27 6.95 -6.45
C VAL A 64 1.43 7.29 -4.98
N LEU A 65 2.65 7.62 -4.52
CA LEU A 65 2.90 8.00 -3.13
C LEU A 65 2.08 9.21 -2.68
N LEU A 66 1.99 10.24 -3.53
CA LEU A 66 1.22 11.44 -3.25
C LEU A 66 -0.27 11.11 -3.13
N VAL A 67 -0.83 10.37 -4.09
CA VAL A 67 -2.25 9.99 -4.07
C VAL A 67 -2.56 9.11 -2.86
N THR A 68 -1.71 8.13 -2.55
CA THR A 68 -1.91 7.23 -1.39
C THR A 68 -1.78 7.96 -0.06
N CYS A 69 -0.78 8.82 0.11
CA CYS A 69 -0.65 9.63 1.32
C CYS A 69 -1.80 10.62 1.46
N TYR A 70 -2.18 11.31 0.40
CA TYR A 70 -3.26 12.28 0.41
C TYR A 70 -4.61 11.63 0.75
N ALA A 71 -4.92 10.50 0.10
CA ALA A 71 -6.12 9.73 0.41
C ALA A 71 -6.10 9.17 1.85
N GLY A 72 -4.94 8.73 2.34
CA GLY A 72 -4.78 8.28 3.72
C GLY A 72 -5.01 9.38 4.75
N LEU A 73 -4.47 10.57 4.50
CA LEU A 73 -4.67 11.74 5.36
C LEU A 73 -6.14 12.21 5.36
N GLN A 74 -6.79 12.23 4.19
CA GLN A 74 -8.23 12.52 4.11
C GLN A 74 -9.05 11.49 4.90
N LYS A 75 -8.72 10.20 4.80
CA LYS A 75 -9.41 9.15 5.57
C LYS A 75 -9.26 9.24 7.08
N LEU A 76 -8.20 9.88 7.57
CA LEU A 76 -7.90 10.00 9.00
C LEU A 76 -8.37 11.32 9.61
N PHE A 77 -8.23 12.43 8.90
CA PHE A 77 -8.36 13.78 9.48
C PHE A 77 -9.47 14.62 8.84
N HIS A 78 -10.18 14.12 7.83
CA HIS A 78 -11.24 14.92 7.23
C HIS A 78 -12.45 15.02 8.16
N ASN A 79 -13.08 16.20 8.20
CA ASN A 79 -14.24 16.45 9.08
C ASN A 79 -15.56 15.89 8.52
N ASP A 80 -15.62 15.56 7.24
CA ASP A 80 -16.79 14.93 6.63
C ASP A 80 -16.86 13.44 7.01
N PRO A 81 -17.93 12.97 7.67
CA PRO A 81 -18.17 11.57 7.97
C PRO A 81 -18.13 10.67 6.72
N ARG A 82 -18.38 11.21 5.53
CA ARG A 82 -18.34 10.43 4.27
C ARG A 82 -16.93 10.08 3.82
N ALA A 83 -15.94 10.86 4.25
CA ALA A 83 -14.56 10.71 3.82
C ALA A 83 -13.64 10.19 4.94
N SER A 84 -13.99 10.38 6.21
CA SER A 84 -13.16 10.04 7.37
C SER A 84 -13.78 8.98 8.25
N PHE A 85 -12.98 7.96 8.58
CA PHE A 85 -13.41 6.85 9.44
C PHE A 85 -13.64 7.28 10.89
N LEU A 86 -12.86 8.24 11.40
CA LEU A 86 -13.04 8.76 12.75
C LEU A 86 -14.32 9.60 12.87
N ALA A 87 -14.61 10.43 11.86
CA ALA A 87 -15.82 11.25 11.83
C ALA A 87 -17.08 10.40 11.59
N HIS A 88 -16.99 9.33 10.79
CA HIS A 88 -18.05 8.36 10.60
C HIS A 88 -18.34 7.62 11.92
N ALA A 89 -17.32 7.02 12.55
CA ALA A 89 -17.48 6.32 13.83
C ALA A 89 -18.08 7.21 14.93
N GLY A 90 -17.71 8.50 14.98
CA GLY A 90 -18.29 9.48 15.90
C GLY A 90 -19.78 9.70 15.64
N LYS A 91 -20.17 9.93 14.39
CA LYS A 91 -21.57 10.18 14.02
C LYS A 91 -22.50 9.00 14.36
N TYR A 92 -22.06 7.76 14.12
CA TYR A 92 -22.87 6.58 14.48
C TYR A 92 -22.85 6.31 15.99
N SER A 93 -21.77 6.64 16.70
CA SER A 93 -21.73 6.55 18.17
C SER A 93 -22.72 7.52 18.81
N ASP A 94 -22.80 8.75 18.30
CA ASP A 94 -23.75 9.77 18.77
C ASP A 94 -25.21 9.39 18.47
N ALA A 95 -25.47 8.76 17.32
CA ALA A 95 -26.80 8.24 16.97
C ALA A 95 -27.21 7.04 17.82
N LEU A 96 -26.26 6.15 18.14
CA LEU A 96 -26.46 5.04 19.08
C LEU A 96 -26.84 5.56 20.47
N ALA A 97 -26.18 6.62 20.94
CA ALA A 97 -26.50 7.28 22.21
C ALA A 97 -27.90 7.91 22.23
N LYS A 98 -28.45 8.26 21.05
CA LYS A 98 -29.80 8.81 20.89
C LYS A 98 -30.88 7.77 20.57
N ASN A 99 -30.52 6.48 20.50
CA ASN A 99 -31.39 5.39 20.00
C ASN A 99 -31.96 5.64 18.59
N GLU A 100 -31.24 6.41 17.76
CA GLU A 100 -31.61 6.67 16.37
C GLU A 100 -30.84 5.73 15.44
N VAL A 101 -31.56 5.01 14.59
CA VAL A 101 -30.96 4.14 13.56
C VAL A 101 -30.72 4.97 12.31
N LEU A 102 -29.45 5.19 11.96
CA LEU A 102 -29.05 5.90 10.75
C LEU A 102 -28.84 4.92 9.60
N ALA A 103 -29.48 5.18 8.46
CA ALA A 103 -29.17 4.47 7.21
C ALA A 103 -27.66 4.64 6.88
N PRO A 104 -26.95 3.56 6.50
CA PRO A 104 -27.45 2.31 5.92
C PRO A 104 -27.75 1.18 6.92
N ALA A 105 -27.56 1.37 8.23
CA ALA A 105 -27.87 0.35 9.23
C ALA A 105 -29.39 0.15 9.35
N LYS A 106 -29.85 -1.09 9.40
CA LYS A 106 -31.27 -1.45 9.62
C LYS A 106 -31.56 -1.75 11.09
N ASP A 107 -30.52 -2.00 11.88
CA ASP A 107 -30.58 -2.36 13.29
C ASP A 107 -29.39 -1.73 14.06
N ILE A 108 -29.56 -1.57 15.38
CA ILE A 108 -28.56 -1.09 16.33
C ILE A 108 -27.32 -2.01 16.34
N GLY A 109 -27.49 -3.32 16.18
CA GLY A 109 -26.40 -4.29 16.05
C GLY A 109 -25.54 -4.07 14.80
N GLU A 110 -26.16 -3.85 13.64
CA GLU A 110 -25.46 -3.44 12.41
C GLU A 110 -24.72 -2.10 12.58
N MET A 111 -25.31 -1.17 13.34
CA MET A 111 -24.70 0.12 13.64
C MET A 111 -23.41 -0.01 14.49
N ALA A 112 -23.41 -0.91 15.47
CA ALA A 112 -22.21 -1.23 16.26
C ALA A 112 -21.12 -1.92 15.41
N GLN A 113 -21.51 -2.77 14.46
CA GLN A 113 -20.59 -3.38 13.50
C GLN A 113 -19.95 -2.35 12.57
N ILE A 114 -20.71 -1.35 12.09
CA ILE A 114 -20.16 -0.25 11.28
C ILE A 114 -19.09 0.52 12.07
N ILE A 115 -19.38 0.89 13.32
CA ILE A 115 -18.41 1.60 14.18
C ILE A 115 -17.15 0.76 14.40
N PHE A 116 -17.30 -0.54 14.66
CA PHE A 116 -16.15 -1.43 14.85
C PHE A 116 -15.31 -1.56 13.57
N ASN A 117 -15.97 -1.74 12.42
CA ASN A 117 -15.32 -1.82 11.12
C ASN A 117 -14.59 -0.52 10.76
N ASP A 118 -15.17 0.64 11.06
CA ASP A 118 -14.51 1.93 10.82
C ASP A 118 -13.27 2.12 11.69
N LYS A 119 -13.31 1.67 12.96
CA LYS A 119 -12.13 1.69 13.83
C LYS A 119 -11.03 0.75 13.32
N ILE A 120 -11.39 -0.45 12.88
CA ILE A 120 -10.46 -1.39 12.25
C ILE A 120 -9.88 -0.78 10.96
N ASN A 121 -10.71 -0.19 10.10
CA ASN A 121 -10.28 0.45 8.86
C ASN A 121 -9.38 1.67 9.10
N ALA A 122 -9.66 2.47 10.14
CA ALA A 122 -8.80 3.57 10.56
C ALA A 122 -7.42 3.04 11.00
N GLY A 123 -7.40 2.01 11.85
CA GLY A 123 -6.16 1.36 12.28
C GLY A 123 -5.36 0.76 11.11
N LEU A 124 -6.04 0.07 10.20
CA LEU A 124 -5.44 -0.52 9.01
C LEU A 124 -4.89 0.56 8.05
N THR A 125 -5.59 1.70 7.92
CA THR A 125 -5.13 2.84 7.13
C THR A 125 -3.86 3.45 7.73
N ILE A 126 -3.79 3.61 9.06
CA ILE A 126 -2.57 4.09 9.76
C ILE A 126 -1.42 3.12 9.53
N LEU A 127 -1.66 1.82 9.70
CA LEU A 127 -0.65 0.79 9.49
C LEU A 127 -0.09 0.86 8.07
N PHE A 128 -0.96 0.86 7.06
CA PHE A 128 -0.54 0.92 5.66
C PHE A 128 0.20 2.21 5.31
N LEU A 129 -0.29 3.36 5.81
CA LEU A 129 0.38 4.65 5.61
C LEU A 129 1.78 4.64 6.26
N SER A 130 1.93 4.05 7.45
CA SER A 130 3.21 3.94 8.14
C SER A 130 4.23 3.11 7.35
N VAL A 131 3.78 2.00 6.74
CA VAL A 131 4.63 1.13 5.91
C VAL A 131 5.10 1.86 4.67
N VAL A 132 4.19 2.54 3.96
CA VAL A 132 4.51 3.31 2.75
C VAL A 132 5.52 4.42 3.05
N VAL A 133 5.30 5.20 4.11
CA VAL A 133 6.21 6.28 4.53
C VAL A 133 7.58 5.72 4.89
N THR A 134 7.63 4.58 5.60
CA THR A 134 8.88 3.92 5.97
C THR A 134 9.65 3.46 4.74
N VAL A 135 9.00 2.76 3.81
CA VAL A 135 9.62 2.30 2.56
C VAL A 135 10.11 3.48 1.71
N ALA A 136 9.31 4.54 1.59
CA ALA A 136 9.70 5.75 0.87
C ALA A 136 10.94 6.42 1.52
N ALA A 137 10.98 6.50 2.85
CA ALA A 137 12.12 7.07 3.58
C ALA A 137 13.40 6.22 3.41
N TYR A 138 13.31 4.89 3.51
CA TYR A 138 14.44 4.00 3.26
C TYR A 138 14.90 4.04 1.80
N GLY A 139 13.96 4.09 0.85
CA GLY A 139 14.25 4.26 -0.57
C GLY A 139 15.00 5.56 -0.86
N LEU A 140 14.52 6.68 -0.31
CA LEU A 140 15.17 7.98 -0.45
C LEU A 140 16.56 8.00 0.21
N ARG A 141 16.71 7.48 1.43
CA ARG A 141 18.02 7.37 2.09
C ARG A 141 19.01 6.55 1.28
N THR A 142 18.56 5.43 0.72
CA THR A 142 19.40 4.54 -0.11
C THR A 142 19.79 5.23 -1.42
N ALA A 143 18.84 5.90 -2.08
CA ALA A 143 19.08 6.69 -3.27
C ALA A 143 20.10 7.81 -3.04
N LEU A 144 19.97 8.57 -1.95
CA LEU A 144 20.92 9.62 -1.58
C LEU A 144 22.32 9.06 -1.28
N LYS A 145 22.40 7.92 -0.57
CA LYS A 145 23.68 7.25 -0.28
C LYS A 145 24.36 6.74 -1.56
N ALA A 146 23.59 6.12 -2.46
CA ALA A 146 24.08 5.65 -3.75
C ALA A 146 24.49 6.78 -4.70
N ARG A 147 23.83 7.95 -4.64
CA ARG A 147 24.26 9.13 -5.39
C ARG A 147 25.65 9.65 -4.99
N LYS A 148 26.00 9.57 -3.70
CA LYS A 148 27.32 10.00 -3.18
C LYS A 148 28.48 9.10 -3.62
N VAL A 149 28.21 7.84 -3.97
CA VAL A 149 29.22 6.90 -4.42
C VAL A 149 29.37 7.03 -5.94
N GLY A 150 30.57 7.24 -6.48
CA GLY A 150 30.78 7.51 -7.91
C GLY A 150 30.59 6.30 -8.83
N TRP A 151 30.73 5.08 -8.31
CA TRP A 151 30.66 3.83 -9.07
C TRP A 151 29.33 3.09 -8.87
N PRO A 152 28.94 2.20 -9.81
CA PRO A 152 27.78 1.32 -9.63
C PRO A 152 27.93 0.43 -8.39
N THR A 153 26.89 0.37 -7.55
CA THR A 153 26.86 -0.45 -6.33
C THR A 153 25.85 -1.59 -6.41
N ALA A 154 25.32 -1.86 -7.61
CA ALA A 154 24.51 -3.03 -7.88
C ALA A 154 25.42 -4.26 -7.89
N LYS A 155 25.03 -5.30 -7.15
CA LYS A 155 25.73 -6.58 -7.11
C LYS A 155 24.77 -7.60 -7.71
N GLU A 156 25.01 -7.97 -8.97
CA GLU A 156 24.25 -9.02 -9.65
C GLU A 156 24.79 -10.40 -9.20
N ILE A 157 23.93 -11.42 -9.25
CA ILE A 157 24.38 -12.82 -9.12
C ILE A 157 25.32 -13.12 -10.29
N PRO A 158 26.45 -13.84 -10.07
CA PRO A 158 27.37 -14.16 -11.14
C PRO A 158 26.63 -14.90 -12.26
N ALA A 159 26.97 -14.58 -13.52
CA ALA A 159 26.32 -15.19 -14.67
C ALA A 159 26.49 -16.72 -14.61
N VAL A 160 25.37 -17.44 -14.50
CA VAL A 160 25.33 -18.89 -14.68
C VAL A 160 24.98 -19.12 -16.14
N TYR A 161 25.99 -19.51 -16.92
CA TYR A 161 25.77 -19.87 -18.32
C TYR A 161 24.89 -21.13 -18.41
N ARG A 162 24.23 -21.34 -19.55
CA ARG A 162 23.34 -22.48 -19.81
C ARG A 162 24.00 -23.85 -19.52
N ASP A 163 25.33 -23.89 -19.51
CA ASP A 163 26.14 -25.09 -19.25
C ASP A 163 26.53 -25.25 -17.76
N GLY A 164 26.01 -24.42 -16.85
CA GLY A 164 26.26 -24.50 -15.41
C GLY A 164 27.66 -24.08 -14.96
N LYS A 165 28.53 -23.63 -15.89
CA LYS A 165 29.86 -23.11 -15.54
C LYS A 165 29.79 -21.65 -15.11
N GLN A 166 30.32 -21.36 -13.92
CA GLN A 166 30.64 -19.99 -13.50
C GLN A 166 31.89 -19.51 -14.24
N PRO A 167 31.97 -18.23 -14.63
CA PRO A 167 33.21 -17.65 -15.15
C PRO A 167 34.28 -17.69 -14.05
N GLU A 168 35.48 -18.14 -14.38
CA GLU A 168 36.62 -18.10 -13.46
C GLU A 168 36.86 -16.64 -13.05
N GLU A 169 36.99 -16.40 -11.74
CA GLU A 169 37.30 -15.07 -11.21
C GLU A 169 38.60 -14.58 -11.84
N GLN A 170 38.51 -13.61 -12.76
CA GLN A 170 39.66 -12.83 -13.17
C GLN A 170 40.12 -12.00 -11.97
N SER A 171 41.08 -12.57 -11.24
CA SER A 171 41.93 -11.89 -10.28
C SER A 171 42.81 -10.89 -11.04
N GLU A 172 42.39 -9.62 -11.10
CA GLU A 172 43.28 -8.52 -11.49
C GLU A 172 43.73 -7.76 -10.23
N ALA A 173 45.06 -7.65 -10.13
CA ALA A 173 45.85 -7.05 -9.06
C ALA A 173 45.84 -5.51 -9.07
#